data_AF-A0A6P0XCD8-F1
#
_entry.id   AF-A0A6P0XCD8-F1
#
_cell.length_a   1.000
_cell.length_b   1.000
_cell.length_c   1.000
_cell.angle_alpha   90.00
_cell.angle_beta   90.00
_cell.angle_gamma   90.00
#
_symmetry.space_group_name_H-M   'P 1'
#
loop_
_entity.id
_entity.type
_entity.pdbx_description
1 polymer ?
#
loop_
_entity_poly.entity_id
_entity_poly.type
_entity_poly.pdbx_seq_one_letter_code
_entity_poly.pdbx_strand_id
1 'polypeptide(L)' 'MGFLIAVWVCCGVCCAIIAEKKYRYQTLWFFLGILFSVFALVAIALLPAA' A
#
# COMPACT_ATOMS: atom_id res chain seq x y z
N MET A 1 12.99 -5.23 17.06
CA MET A 1 12.61 -4.15 16.11
C MET A 1 12.49 -4.61 14.65
N GLY A 2 13.28 -5.56 14.14
CA GLY A 2 13.28 -5.92 12.71
C GLY A 2 11.96 -6.45 12.12
N PHE A 3 11.20 -7.24 12.89
CA PHE A 3 9.95 -7.86 12.40
C PHE A 3 8.86 -6.82 12.07
N LEU A 4 8.71 -5.79 12.92
CA LEU A 4 7.77 -4.70 12.70
C LEU A 4 8.09 -3.92 11.42
N ILE A 5 9.38 -3.68 11.15
CA ILE A 5 9.84 -2.97 9.95
C ILE A 5 9.57 -3.82 8.70
N ALA A 6 9.80 -5.13 8.75
CA ALA A 6 9.52 -6.03 7.64
C ALA A 6 8.02 -6.05 7.28
N VAL A 7 7.13 -6.13 8.27
CA VAL A 7 5.67 -6.05 8.05
C VAL A 7 5.27 -4.71 7.44
N TRP A 8 5.89 -3.62 7.89
CA TRP A 8 5.62 -2.27 7.38
C TRP A 8 6.03 -2.11 5.91
N VAL A 9 7.23 -2.59 5.55
CA VAL A 9 7.73 -2.58 4.17
C VAL A 9 6.87 -3.48 3.28
N CYS A 10 6.52 -4.69 3.73
CA CYS A 10 5.61 -5.58 2.98
C CYS A 10 4.24 -4.92 2.74
N CYS A 11 3.72 -4.18 3.73
CA CYS A 11 2.44 -3.49 3.60
C CYS A 11 2.49 -2.39 2.53
N GLY A 12 3.56 -1.59 2.52
CA GLY A 12 3.81 -0.57 1.49
C GLY A 12 3.94 -1.16 0.08
N VAL A 13 4.69 -2.27 -0.05
CA VAL A 13 4.86 -3.00 -1.32
C VAL A 13 3.52 -3.53 -1.82
N CYS A 14 2.73 -4.20 -0.96
CA CYS A 14 1.40 -4.70 -1.34
C CYS A 14 0.46 -3.58 -1.81
N CYS A 15 0.46 -2.41 -1.13
CA CYS A 15 -0.30 -1.24 -1.59
C CYS A 15 0.12 -0.76 -2.98
N ALA A 16 1.43 -0.69 -3.26
CA ALA A 16 1.91 -0.25 -4.57
C ALA A 16 1.54 -1.22 -5.70
N ILE A 17 1.59 -2.53 -5.46
CA ILE A 17 1.21 -3.54 -6.45
C ILE A 17 -0.29 -3.45 -6.74
N ILE A 18 -1.13 -3.28 -5.73
CA ILE A 18 -2.58 -3.11 -5.93
C ILE A 18 -2.86 -1.79 -6.66
N ALA A 19 -2.10 -0.73 -6.40
CA ALA A 19 -2.23 0.55 -7.08
C ALA A 19 -1.90 0.43 -8.58
N GLU A 20 -0.85 -0.31 -8.91
CA GLU A 20 -0.45 -0.61 -10.28
C GLU A 20 -1.56 -1.33 -11.06
N LYS A 21 -2.16 -2.35 -10.44
CA LYS A 21 -3.28 -3.09 -11.05
C LYS A 21 -4.53 -2.23 -11.26
N LYS A 22 -4.65 -1.11 -10.54
CA LYS A 22 -5.76 -0.15 -10.65
C LYS A 22 -5.40 1.08 -11.49
N TYR A 23 -4.29 1.04 -12.24
CA TYR A 23 -3.79 2.15 -13.06
C TYR A 23 -3.65 3.48 -12.28
N ARG A 24 -3.31 3.40 -10.99
CA ARG A 24 -3.09 4.56 -10.13
C ARG A 24 -1.60 4.80 -9.86
N TYR A 25 -1.29 6.01 -9.41
CA TYR A 25 0.07 6.40 -9.02
C TYR A 25 0.64 5.51 -7.91
N GLN A 26 1.50 4.57 -8.29
CA GLN A 26 2.17 3.61 -7.39
C GLN A 26 2.96 4.32 -6.29
N THR A 27 3.70 5.37 -6.63
CA THR A 27 4.57 6.10 -5.69
C THR A 27 3.76 6.75 -4.56
N LEU A 28 2.60 7.32 -4.89
CA LEU A 28 1.69 7.95 -3.94
C LEU A 28 1.12 6.91 -2.96
N TRP A 29 0.74 5.74 -3.48
CA TRP A 29 0.21 4.64 -2.68
C TRP A 29 1.27 3.88 -1.87
N PHE A 30 2.51 3.84 -2.33
CA PHE A 30 3.63 3.28 -1.57
C PHE A 30 3.93 4.12 -0.33
N PHE A 31 4.03 5.45 -0.49
CA PHE A 31 4.19 6.37 0.64
C PHE A 31 2.99 6.32 1.59
N LEU A 32 1.77 6.25 1.07
CA LEU A 32 0.57 6.11 1.90
C LEU A 32 0.53 4.74 2.61
N GLY A 33 0.97 3.68 1.94
CA GLY A 33 1.11 2.34 2.50
C GLY A 33 2.16 2.22 3.59
N ILE A 34 3.26 2.96 3.48
CA ILE A 34 4.24 3.08 4.56
C ILE A 34 3.66 3.91 5.70
N LEU A 35 3.06 5.07 5.43
CA LEU A 35 2.61 6.00 6.47
C LEU A 35 1.37 5.50 7.26
N PHE A 36 0.47 4.77 6.60
CA PHE A 36 -0.79 4.26 7.17
C PHE A 36 -0.88 2.71 7.25
N SER A 37 0.12 1.98 6.77
CA SER A 37 0.20 0.50 6.84
C SER A 37 -1.13 -0.15 6.42
N VAL A 38 -1.74 -0.93 7.31
CA VAL A 38 -2.96 -1.71 7.08
C VAL A 38 -4.14 -0.86 6.61
N PHE A 39 -4.27 0.40 7.06
CA PHE A 39 -5.36 1.28 6.65
C PHE A 39 -5.29 1.64 5.17
N ALA A 40 -4.08 1.80 4.61
CA ALA A 40 -3.91 2.03 3.19
C ALA A 40 -4.28 0.79 2.37
N LEU A 41 -3.96 -0.42 2.85
CA LEU A 41 -4.38 -1.66 2.18
C LEU A 41 -5.90 -1.77 2.07
N VAL A 42 -6.62 -1.45 3.15
CA VAL A 42 -8.09 -1.48 3.15
C VAL A 42 -8.65 -0.39 2.23
N ALA A 43 -8.09 0.82 2.28
CA ALA A 43 -8.52 1.91 1.40
C ALA A 43 -8.32 1.56 -0.08
N ILE A 44 -7.17 1.00 -0.46
CA ILE A 44 -6.92 0.63 -1.86
C ILE A 44 -7.73 -0.58 -2.30
N ALA A 45 -8.04 -1.50 -1.39
CA ALA A 45 -8.90 -2.63 -1.68
C ALA A 45 -10.32 -2.16 -2.00
N LEU A 46 -10.85 -1.22 -1.20
CA LEU A 46 -12.21 -0.66 -1.36
C LEU A 46 -12.33 0.32 -2.53
N LEU A 47 -11.25 1.00 -2.92
CA LEU A 47 -11.29 1.93 -4.05
C LEU A 47 -11.50 1.15 -5.36
N PRO A 48 -12.56 1.39 -6.13
CA PRO A 48 -12.75 0.73 -7.41
C PRO A 48 -11.59 1.05 -8.35
N ALA A 49 -11.19 0.05 -9.14
CA ALA A 49 -10.27 0.28 -10.26
C ALA A 49 -10.94 1.27 -11.21
N ALA A 50 -10.21 2.32 -11.59
CA ALA A 50 -10.67 3.31 -12.55
C ALA A 50 -10.52 2.78 -13.97
#